data_AF-A0A2V8MSR1-F1
#
_entry.id   AF-A0A2V8MSR1-F1
#
_cell.length_a   1.000
_cell.length_b   1.000
_cell.length_c   1.000
_cell.angle_alpha   90.00
_cell.angle_beta   90.00
_cell.angle_gamma   90.00
#
_symmetry.space_group_name_H-M   'P 1'
#
loop_
_entity.id
_entity.type
_entity.pdbx_description
1 polymer ?
#
loop_
_entity_poly.entity_id
_entity_poly.type
_entity_poly.pdbx_seq_one_letter_code
_entity_poly.pdbx_strand_id
1 'polypeptide(L)'
;WSRRTRILLTVFLITSIVSVCPGFYFREHYFILLVPAAGLFCGVAVVSIHRLLKQIIPGTAARAVAAGVFAVAVGVYVANEWEYLFSMPPNELSRARYGSNPFVEAPEIARYIQAHTDREERIAVLGSEPEIYFYANRKSATGYIYTYALMEQQKYSPRMQDEMIDQVTAAHPKYVIFVTVPTSWLPQNPKEKILTWSEAYINQCYSMVGAAEILSENQVRWFWDAEIAGYKPQSPYAVYTFKRKSDAPCAVTG
;
A
#
# COMPACT_ATOMS: atom_id res chain seq x y z
N TRP A 1 -37.47 18.39 10.66
CA TRP A 1 -36.63 18.74 9.49
C TRP A 1 -37.53 19.13 8.35
N SER A 2 -37.16 20.15 7.57
CA SER A 2 -37.93 20.54 6.38
C SER A 2 -37.98 19.40 5.36
N ARG A 3 -39.00 19.39 4.48
CA ARG A 3 -39.09 18.41 3.38
C ARG A 3 -37.83 18.44 2.50
N ARG A 4 -37.31 19.65 2.21
CA ARG A 4 -36.09 19.84 1.41
C ARG A 4 -34.87 19.19 2.06
N THR A 5 -34.66 19.41 3.37
CA THR A 5 -33.53 18.81 4.10
C THR A 5 -33.60 17.29 4.11
N ARG A 6 -34.80 16.71 4.32
CA ARG A 6 -34.98 15.26 4.29
C ARG A 6 -34.63 14.69 2.93
N ILE A 7 -35.15 15.30 1.85
CA ILE A 7 -34.85 14.88 0.48
C ILE A 7 -33.35 14.95 0.22
N LEU A 8 -32.69 16.07 0.56
CA LEU A 8 -31.26 16.24 0.33
C LEU A 8 -30.44 15.17 1.05
N LEU A 9 -30.68 14.93 2.34
CA LEU A 9 -29.94 13.93 3.12
C LEU A 9 -30.18 12.50 2.62
N THR A 10 -31.43 12.15 2.30
CA THR A 10 -31.77 10.83 1.77
C THR A 10 -31.13 10.62 0.39
N VAL A 11 -31.24 11.59 -0.51
CA VAL A 11 -30.63 11.50 -1.85
C VAL A 11 -29.11 11.43 -1.73
N PHE A 12 -28.50 12.23 -0.85
CA PHE A 12 -27.06 12.22 -0.63
C PHE A 12 -26.57 10.87 -0.07
N LEU A 13 -27.30 10.28 0.89
CA LEU A 13 -26.99 8.94 1.38
C LEU A 13 -27.10 7.89 0.28
N ILE A 14 -28.21 7.88 -0.47
CA ILE A 14 -28.43 6.92 -1.55
C ILE A 14 -27.34 7.05 -2.61
N THR A 15 -27.01 8.27 -3.04
CA THR A 15 -25.96 8.49 -4.05
C THR A 15 -24.58 8.12 -3.53
N SER A 16 -24.28 8.34 -2.25
CA SER A 16 -23.04 7.88 -1.61
C SER A 16 -22.96 6.35 -1.58
N ILE A 17 -24.05 5.64 -1.28
CA ILE A 17 -24.11 4.16 -1.36
C ILE A 17 -23.96 3.69 -2.80
N VAL A 18 -24.70 4.27 -3.73
CA VAL A 18 -24.63 3.90 -5.15
C VAL A 18 -23.23 4.15 -5.70
N SER A 19 -22.49 5.13 -5.20
CA SER A 19 -21.12 5.44 -5.66
C SER A 19 -20.09 4.36 -5.34
N VAL A 20 -20.34 3.48 -4.36
CA VAL A 20 -19.42 2.38 -4.00
C VAL A 20 -19.78 1.04 -4.65
N CYS A 21 -20.94 0.98 -5.33
CA CYS A 21 -21.42 -0.19 -6.04
C CYS A 21 -20.91 -0.39 -7.49
N PRO A 22 -20.36 0.60 -8.23
CA PRO A 22 -19.96 0.37 -9.62
C PRO A 22 -18.90 -0.73 -9.71
N GLY A 23 -19.13 -1.70 -10.59
CA GLY A 23 -18.26 -2.85 -10.78
C GLY A 23 -18.43 -3.97 -9.75
N PHE A 24 -19.21 -3.79 -8.68
CA PHE A 24 -19.44 -4.80 -7.62
C PHE A 24 -18.16 -5.38 -6.97
N TYR A 25 -17.04 -4.65 -7.08
CA TYR A 25 -15.80 -4.96 -6.37
C TYR A 25 -15.70 -4.02 -5.17
N PHE A 26 -15.82 -4.54 -3.96
CA PHE A 26 -15.81 -3.72 -2.75
C PHE A 26 -14.41 -3.70 -2.13
N ARG A 27 -13.71 -2.57 -2.30
CA ARG A 27 -12.44 -2.28 -1.63
C ARG A 27 -12.66 -1.31 -0.48
N GLU A 28 -11.89 -1.44 0.58
CA GLU A 28 -12.03 -0.70 1.83
C GLU A 28 -12.02 0.82 1.59
N HIS A 29 -11.16 1.30 0.69
CA HIS A 29 -11.02 2.72 0.38
C HIS A 29 -12.19 3.30 -0.42
N TYR A 30 -13.05 2.48 -1.04
CA TYR A 30 -14.25 2.99 -1.74
C TYR A 30 -15.26 3.58 -0.76
N PHE A 31 -15.31 3.03 0.46
CA PHE A 31 -16.23 3.47 1.51
C PHE A 31 -15.93 4.88 2.03
N ILE A 32 -14.82 5.51 1.63
CA ILE A 32 -14.57 6.93 1.95
C ILE A 32 -15.69 7.85 1.44
N LEU A 33 -16.35 7.49 0.35
CA LEU A 33 -17.47 8.24 -0.23
C LEU A 33 -18.72 8.22 0.67
N LEU A 34 -18.83 7.25 1.59
CA LEU A 34 -19.93 7.17 2.56
C LEU A 34 -19.69 8.01 3.82
N VAL A 35 -18.44 8.35 4.12
CA VAL A 35 -18.06 9.03 5.37
C VAL A 35 -18.77 10.38 5.54
N PRO A 36 -18.90 11.26 4.53
CA PRO A 36 -19.61 12.53 4.69
C PRO A 36 -21.10 12.34 4.97
N ALA A 37 -21.75 11.38 4.31
CA ALA A 37 -23.16 11.07 4.55
C ALA A 37 -23.34 10.52 5.97
N ALA A 38 -22.51 9.58 6.40
CA ALA A 38 -22.51 9.06 7.77
C ALA A 38 -22.35 10.19 8.80
N GLY A 39 -21.40 11.11 8.60
CA GLY A 39 -21.20 12.26 9.49
C GLY A 39 -22.42 13.19 9.61
N LEU A 40 -23.10 13.47 8.50
CA LEU A 40 -24.36 14.24 8.52
C LEU A 40 -25.46 13.51 9.30
N PHE A 41 -25.58 12.19 9.11
CA PHE A 41 -26.57 11.39 9.84
C PHE A 41 -26.23 11.24 11.32
N CYS A 42 -24.95 11.23 11.72
CA CYS A 42 -24.55 11.37 13.12
C CYS A 42 -25.08 12.69 13.72
N GLY A 43 -24.94 13.81 13.00
CA GLY A 43 -25.50 15.10 13.43
C GLY A 43 -27.04 15.06 13.55
N VAL A 44 -27.71 14.43 12.58
CA VAL A 44 -29.17 14.20 12.64
C VAL A 44 -29.55 13.38 13.86
N ALA A 45 -28.81 12.32 14.19
CA ALA A 45 -29.05 11.47 15.35
C ALA A 45 -28.96 12.28 16.65
N VAL A 46 -27.89 13.05 16.84
CA VAL A 46 -27.69 13.90 18.04
C VAL A 46 -28.83 14.92 18.20
N VAL A 47 -29.20 15.60 17.11
CA VAL A 47 -30.32 16.57 17.15
C VAL A 47 -31.66 15.87 17.40
N SER A 48 -31.83 14.64 16.93
CA SER A 48 -33.05 13.87 17.15
C SER A 48 -33.17 13.41 18.60
N ILE A 49 -32.08 12.97 19.22
CA ILE A 49 -31.99 12.67 20.67
C ILE A 49 -32.39 13.91 21.48
N HIS A 50 -31.81 15.07 21.18
CA HIS A 50 -32.19 16.33 21.85
C HIS A 50 -33.69 16.63 21.72
N ARG A 51 -34.28 16.49 20.52
CA ARG A 51 -35.71 16.76 20.30
C ARG A 51 -36.62 15.81 21.08
N LEU A 52 -36.26 14.54 21.19
CA LEU A 52 -37.00 13.55 21.98
C LEU A 52 -36.91 13.87 23.47
N LEU A 53 -35.70 14.12 23.98
CA LEU A 53 -35.48 14.44 25.40
C LEU A 53 -36.15 15.74 25.83
N LYS A 54 -36.20 16.76 24.95
CA LYS A 54 -36.86 18.04 25.24
C LYS A 54 -38.36 17.88 25.54
N GLN A 55 -38.98 16.76 25.15
CA GLN A 55 -40.38 16.45 25.51
C GLN A 55 -40.54 16.05 26.98
N ILE A 56 -39.44 15.69 27.65
CA ILE A 56 -39.43 15.11 29.01
C ILE A 56 -38.69 16.03 30.00
N ILE A 57 -37.60 16.67 29.56
CA ILE A 57 -36.73 17.48 30.42
C ILE A 57 -36.50 18.89 29.83
N PRO A 58 -36.04 19.87 30.64
CA PRO A 58 -35.75 21.22 30.16
C PRO A 58 -34.81 21.21 28.95
N GLY A 59 -35.04 22.13 27.99
CA GLY A 59 -34.31 22.12 26.72
C GLY A 59 -32.79 22.27 26.85
N THR A 60 -32.32 23.03 27.84
CA THR A 60 -30.88 23.15 28.15
C THR A 60 -30.29 21.81 28.61
N ALA A 61 -31.01 21.09 29.49
CA ALA A 61 -30.62 19.75 29.95
C ALA A 61 -30.67 18.73 28.81
N ALA A 62 -31.73 18.71 27.99
CA ALA A 62 -31.84 17.84 26.82
C ALA A 62 -30.68 18.04 25.83
N ARG A 63 -30.29 19.30 25.61
CA ARG A 63 -29.16 19.64 24.74
C ARG A 63 -27.84 19.15 25.35
N ALA A 64 -27.63 19.38 26.64
CA ALA A 64 -26.43 18.92 27.35
C ALA A 64 -26.31 17.40 27.30
N VAL A 65 -27.41 16.65 27.52
CA VAL A 65 -27.41 15.18 27.42
C VAL A 65 -27.09 14.73 26.00
N ALA A 66 -27.72 15.28 24.97
CA ALA A 66 -27.44 14.89 23.59
C ALA A 66 -25.99 15.17 23.17
N ALA A 67 -25.44 16.32 23.57
CA ALA A 67 -24.03 16.65 23.35
C ALA A 67 -23.11 15.73 24.16
N GLY A 68 -23.48 15.40 25.40
CA GLY A 68 -22.75 14.48 26.26
C GLY A 68 -22.67 13.08 25.67
N VAL A 69 -23.76 12.53 25.12
CA VAL A 69 -23.76 11.23 24.45
C VAL A 69 -22.77 11.22 23.28
N PHE A 70 -22.78 12.27 22.45
CA PHE A 70 -21.83 12.40 21.35
C PHE A 70 -20.39 12.51 21.86
N ALA A 71 -20.15 13.37 22.86
CA ALA A 71 -18.83 13.57 23.44
C ALA A 71 -18.28 12.30 24.10
N VAL A 72 -19.13 11.50 24.76
CA VAL A 72 -18.74 10.20 25.32
C VAL A 72 -18.41 9.21 24.21
N ALA A 73 -19.23 9.11 23.15
CA ALA A 73 -18.94 8.21 22.03
C ALA A 73 -17.59 8.54 21.36
N VAL A 74 -17.34 9.83 21.08
CA VAL A 74 -16.06 10.30 20.54
C VAL A 74 -14.93 10.08 21.54
N GLY A 75 -15.15 10.39 22.82
CA GLY A 75 -14.16 10.23 23.88
C GLY A 75 -13.73 8.77 24.09
N VAL A 76 -14.68 7.83 24.04
CA VAL A 76 -14.39 6.38 24.11
C VAL A 76 -13.57 5.94 22.90
N TYR A 77 -13.94 6.37 21.69
CA TYR A 77 -13.15 6.06 20.49
C TYR A 77 -11.73 6.62 20.58
N VAL A 78 -11.60 7.90 20.93
CA VAL A 78 -10.30 8.59 21.09
C VAL A 78 -9.44 7.94 22.17
N ALA A 79 -10.04 7.51 23.28
CA ALA A 79 -9.32 6.85 24.35
C ALA A 79 -8.82 5.45 23.93
N ASN A 80 -9.63 4.69 23.19
CA ASN A 80 -9.24 3.37 22.69
C ASN A 80 -8.17 3.45 21.59
N GLU A 81 -8.24 4.46 20.73
CA GLU A 81 -7.34 4.65 19.59
C GLU A 81 -6.25 5.70 19.85
N TRP A 82 -6.01 6.05 21.12
CA TRP A 82 -5.12 7.16 21.50
C TRP A 82 -3.73 7.04 20.86
N GLU A 83 -3.15 5.84 20.95
CA GLU A 83 -1.81 5.59 20.40
C GLU A 83 -1.81 5.77 18.88
N TYR A 84 -2.72 5.12 18.17
CA TYR A 84 -2.84 5.22 16.72
C TYR A 84 -3.07 6.67 16.24
N LEU A 85 -3.88 7.45 16.97
CA LEU A 85 -4.25 8.81 16.58
C LEU A 85 -3.18 9.86 16.89
N PHE A 86 -2.40 9.69 17.97
CA PHE A 86 -1.57 10.78 18.50
C PHE A 86 -0.11 10.44 18.80
N SER A 87 0.26 9.17 19.04
CA SER A 87 1.62 8.85 19.53
C SER A 87 2.34 7.72 18.82
N MET A 88 1.67 6.94 17.97
CA MET A 88 2.26 5.81 17.26
C MET A 88 3.35 6.31 16.29
N PRO A 89 4.59 5.79 16.37
CA PRO A 89 5.66 6.16 15.45
C PRO A 89 5.26 5.88 13.98
N PRO A 90 5.68 6.70 13.02
CA PRO A 90 5.25 6.57 11.62
C PRO A 90 5.48 5.18 11.00
N ASN A 91 6.60 4.52 11.33
CA ASN A 91 6.90 3.19 10.82
C ASN A 91 5.99 2.11 11.41
N GLU A 92 5.70 2.21 12.71
CA GLU A 92 4.75 1.33 13.40
C GLU A 92 3.34 1.54 12.86
N LEU A 93 2.92 2.81 12.66
CA LEU A 93 1.64 3.16 12.04
C LEU A 93 1.52 2.57 10.63
N SER A 94 2.55 2.75 9.80
CA SER A 94 2.59 2.21 8.45
C SER A 94 2.48 0.69 8.46
N ARG A 95 3.23 0.01 9.35
CA ARG A 95 3.16 -1.44 9.48
C ARG A 95 1.79 -1.91 9.97
N ALA A 96 1.25 -1.31 11.03
CA ALA A 96 -0.05 -1.66 11.59
C ALA A 96 -1.16 -1.49 10.54
N ARG A 97 -1.05 -0.48 9.68
CA ARG A 97 -2.05 -0.20 8.63
C ARG A 97 -1.88 -1.07 7.39
N TYR A 98 -0.64 -1.31 6.96
CA TYR A 98 -0.35 -1.90 5.65
C TYR A 98 0.26 -3.31 5.71
N GLY A 99 0.39 -3.89 6.91
CA GLY A 99 0.93 -5.23 7.10
C GLY A 99 2.34 -5.34 6.52
N SER A 100 2.69 -6.48 5.93
CA SER A 100 4.02 -6.76 5.36
C SER A 100 4.35 -6.02 4.06
N ASN A 101 3.51 -5.09 3.58
CA ASN A 101 3.88 -4.22 2.47
C ASN A 101 5.16 -3.44 2.83
N PRO A 102 6.17 -3.39 1.95
CA PRO A 102 7.52 -2.99 2.31
C PRO A 102 7.73 -1.45 2.40
N PHE A 103 6.74 -0.72 2.93
CA PHE A 103 6.81 0.74 3.08
C PHE A 103 7.85 1.18 4.12
N VAL A 104 8.06 0.38 5.16
CA VAL A 104 9.08 0.64 6.19
C VAL A 104 10.48 0.34 5.63
N GLU A 105 10.57 -0.64 4.73
CA GLU A 105 11.82 -1.10 4.14
C GLU A 105 12.31 -0.18 3.01
N ALA A 106 11.38 0.34 2.21
CA ALA A 106 11.70 1.09 0.99
C ALA A 106 12.68 2.26 1.20
N PRO A 107 12.57 3.11 2.24
CA PRO A 107 13.52 4.21 2.46
C PRO A 107 14.97 3.75 2.69
N GLU A 108 15.16 2.62 3.37
CA GLU A 108 16.48 2.07 3.66
C GLU A 108 17.13 1.51 2.39
N ILE A 109 16.37 0.71 1.64
CA ILE A 109 16.80 0.17 0.34
C ILE A 109 17.13 1.30 -0.62
N ALA A 110 16.28 2.32 -0.68
CA ALA A 110 16.51 3.50 -1.49
C ALA A 110 17.79 4.24 -1.12
N ARG A 111 18.11 4.36 0.18
CA ARG A 111 19.37 4.97 0.64
C ARG A 111 20.58 4.16 0.19
N TYR A 112 20.51 2.84 0.31
CA TYR A 112 21.56 1.95 -0.19
C TYR A 112 21.75 2.13 -1.70
N ILE A 113 20.68 2.10 -2.49
CA ILE A 113 20.73 2.32 -3.94
C ILE A 113 21.34 3.69 -4.26
N GLN A 114 20.89 4.75 -3.60
CA GLN A 114 21.35 6.11 -3.85
C GLN A 114 22.86 6.26 -3.58
N ALA A 115 23.38 5.59 -2.54
CA ALA A 115 24.81 5.62 -2.20
C ALA A 115 25.69 4.84 -3.20
N HIS A 116 25.12 3.93 -3.98
CA HIS A 116 25.87 3.03 -4.87
C HIS A 116 25.60 3.24 -6.36
N THR A 117 24.91 4.31 -6.71
CA THR A 117 24.56 4.62 -8.11
C THR A 117 24.73 6.10 -8.41
N ASP A 118 24.93 6.44 -9.68
CA ASP A 118 24.85 7.82 -10.16
C ASP A 118 23.38 8.21 -10.44
N ARG A 119 23.07 9.50 -10.38
CA ARG A 119 21.71 10.03 -10.52
C ARG A 119 21.00 9.60 -11.82
N GLU A 120 21.76 9.45 -12.91
CA GLU A 120 21.22 9.06 -14.22
C GLU A 120 21.12 7.54 -14.42
N GLU A 121 21.64 6.73 -13.49
CA GLU A 121 21.49 5.29 -13.55
C GLU A 121 20.04 4.89 -13.30
N ARG A 122 19.61 3.85 -14.01
CA ARG A 122 18.29 3.25 -13.87
C ARG A 122 18.34 2.03 -12.98
N ILE A 123 17.25 1.83 -12.24
CA ILE A 123 17.01 0.62 -11.45
C ILE A 123 15.70 -0.03 -11.92
N ALA A 124 15.51 -1.31 -11.62
CA ALA A 124 14.20 -1.95 -11.77
C ALA A 124 13.71 -2.46 -10.42
N VAL A 125 12.46 -2.19 -10.11
CA VAL A 125 11.71 -2.80 -9.01
C VAL A 125 10.77 -3.82 -9.65
N LEU A 126 11.00 -5.08 -9.36
CA LEU A 126 10.15 -6.21 -9.71
C LEU A 126 9.21 -6.42 -8.52
N GLY A 127 8.09 -5.70 -8.58
CA GLY A 127 7.11 -5.52 -7.52
C GLY A 127 6.32 -4.22 -7.74
N SER A 128 5.53 -3.82 -6.74
CA SER A 128 4.69 -2.62 -6.73
C SER A 128 5.15 -1.58 -5.71
N GLU A 129 6.47 -1.38 -5.59
CA GLU A 129 7.11 -0.43 -4.67
C GLU A 129 7.73 0.77 -5.42
N PRO A 130 6.92 1.61 -6.10
CA PRO A 130 7.44 2.76 -6.84
C PRO A 130 8.10 3.81 -5.93
N GLU A 131 7.80 3.82 -4.63
CA GLU A 131 8.41 4.69 -3.65
C GLU A 131 9.93 4.52 -3.57
N ILE A 132 10.48 3.35 -3.92
CA ILE A 132 11.94 3.13 -3.96
C ILE A 132 12.57 4.03 -5.02
N TYR A 133 11.95 4.18 -6.20
CA TYR A 133 12.45 5.10 -7.23
C TYR A 133 12.46 6.55 -6.73
N PHE A 134 11.38 6.93 -6.03
CA PHE A 134 11.22 8.28 -5.49
C PHE A 134 12.28 8.59 -4.43
N TYR A 135 12.40 7.75 -3.39
CA TYR A 135 13.36 7.96 -2.32
C TYR A 135 14.81 7.84 -2.79
N ALA A 136 15.11 6.91 -3.70
CA ALA A 136 16.46 6.76 -4.24
C ALA A 136 16.81 7.90 -5.19
N ASN A 137 15.81 8.60 -5.72
CA ASN A 137 15.92 9.58 -6.79
C ASN A 137 16.62 8.95 -8.00
N ARG A 138 16.06 7.82 -8.48
CA ARG A 138 16.52 7.07 -9.66
C ARG A 138 15.37 6.82 -10.62
N LYS A 139 15.67 6.84 -11.91
CA LYS A 139 14.68 6.55 -12.96
C LYS A 139 14.42 5.05 -13.03
N SER A 140 13.17 4.66 -13.30
CA SER A 140 12.85 3.27 -13.58
C SER A 140 13.43 2.82 -14.93
N ALA A 141 13.84 1.56 -14.99
CA ALA A 141 14.24 0.87 -16.21
C ALA A 141 13.06 0.59 -17.15
N THR A 142 11.83 0.66 -16.65
CA THR A 142 10.59 0.33 -17.37
C THR A 142 9.51 1.39 -17.13
N GLY A 143 8.51 1.46 -18.03
CA GLY A 143 7.31 2.26 -17.80
C GLY A 143 6.36 1.66 -16.74
N TYR A 144 6.53 0.39 -16.38
CA TYR A 144 5.71 -0.30 -15.39
C TYR A 144 6.29 -0.11 -13.98
N ILE A 145 5.76 0.88 -13.26
CA ILE A 145 6.19 1.19 -11.88
C ILE A 145 5.43 0.40 -10.80
N TYR A 146 4.44 -0.41 -11.19
CA TYR A 146 3.74 -1.41 -10.37
C TYR A 146 3.21 -2.54 -11.26
N THR A 147 2.96 -3.72 -10.68
CA THR A 147 2.76 -4.97 -11.44
C THR A 147 1.30 -5.45 -11.51
N TYR A 148 0.36 -4.82 -10.79
CA TYR A 148 -1.03 -5.29 -10.71
C TYR A 148 -1.71 -5.52 -12.08
N ALA A 149 -1.58 -4.58 -13.02
CA ALA A 149 -2.19 -4.71 -14.35
C ALA A 149 -1.62 -5.87 -15.17
N LEU A 150 -0.40 -6.33 -14.85
CA LEU A 150 0.23 -7.49 -15.47
C LEU A 150 -0.35 -8.79 -14.93
N MET A 151 -0.91 -8.78 -13.72
CA MET A 151 -1.46 -9.95 -13.03
C MET A 151 -2.98 -10.11 -13.22
N GLU A 152 -3.68 -9.03 -13.57
CA GLU A 152 -5.12 -9.06 -13.80
C GLU A 152 -5.52 -10.00 -14.96
N GLN A 153 -6.67 -10.65 -14.84
CA GLN A 153 -7.25 -11.48 -15.90
C GLN A 153 -7.83 -10.61 -17.03
N GLN A 154 -6.95 -10.02 -17.82
CA GLN A 154 -7.30 -9.11 -18.91
C GLN A 154 -6.45 -9.38 -20.15
N LYS A 155 -7.01 -9.10 -21.34
CA LYS A 155 -6.44 -9.53 -22.64
C LYS A 155 -5.05 -8.97 -22.98
N TYR A 156 -4.63 -7.88 -22.34
CA TYR A 156 -3.34 -7.23 -22.54
C TYR A 156 -2.28 -7.69 -21.53
N SER A 157 -2.63 -8.43 -20.47
CA SER A 157 -1.70 -8.82 -19.40
C SER A 157 -0.47 -9.56 -19.95
N PRO A 158 -0.61 -10.57 -20.84
CA PRO A 158 0.56 -11.26 -21.40
C PRO A 158 1.49 -10.31 -22.17
N ARG A 159 0.92 -9.40 -22.97
CA ARG A 159 1.69 -8.41 -23.71
C ARG A 159 2.40 -7.42 -22.78
N MET A 160 1.75 -6.98 -21.71
CA MET A 160 2.36 -6.08 -20.72
C MET A 160 3.51 -6.76 -19.96
N GLN A 161 3.39 -8.06 -19.66
CA GLN A 161 4.50 -8.85 -19.10
C GLN A 161 5.68 -8.87 -20.08
N ASP A 162 5.44 -9.15 -21.36
CA ASP A 162 6.48 -9.15 -22.41
C ASP A 162 7.15 -7.78 -22.55
N GLU A 163 6.36 -6.71 -22.60
CA GLU A 163 6.87 -5.33 -22.70
C GLU A 163 7.73 -4.95 -21.49
N MET A 164 7.35 -5.33 -20.27
CA MET A 164 8.17 -5.08 -19.07
C MET A 164 9.48 -5.89 -19.10
N ILE A 165 9.39 -7.18 -19.47
CA ILE A 165 10.56 -8.08 -19.59
C ILE A 165 11.57 -7.50 -20.60
N ASP A 166 11.10 -7.11 -21.78
CA ASP A 166 11.95 -6.55 -22.84
C ASP A 166 12.59 -5.24 -22.41
N GLN A 167 11.83 -4.34 -21.77
CA GLN A 167 12.35 -3.06 -21.29
C GLN A 167 13.42 -3.24 -20.21
N VAL A 168 13.18 -4.09 -19.20
CA VAL A 168 14.15 -4.33 -18.13
C VAL A 168 15.40 -5.03 -18.67
N THR A 169 15.22 -6.03 -19.55
CA THR A 169 16.34 -6.74 -20.19
C THR A 169 17.20 -5.80 -21.03
N ALA A 170 16.57 -4.97 -21.87
CA ALA A 170 17.27 -4.02 -22.73
C ALA A 170 17.96 -2.90 -21.93
N ALA A 171 17.35 -2.44 -20.85
CA ALA A 171 17.94 -1.41 -19.99
C ALA A 171 19.12 -1.93 -19.16
N HIS A 172 19.14 -3.25 -18.86
CA HIS A 172 20.14 -3.91 -18.01
C HIS A 172 20.52 -3.04 -16.80
N PRO A 173 19.54 -2.75 -15.92
CA PRO A 173 19.74 -1.81 -14.82
C PRO A 173 20.88 -2.28 -13.91
N LYS A 174 21.58 -1.32 -13.30
CA LYS A 174 22.67 -1.66 -12.38
C LYS A 174 22.17 -2.41 -11.16
N TYR A 175 20.97 -2.07 -10.71
CA TYR A 175 20.29 -2.72 -9.60
C TYR A 175 18.89 -3.18 -9.97
N VAL A 176 18.56 -4.39 -9.51
CA VAL A 176 17.23 -4.97 -9.52
C VAL A 176 16.80 -5.19 -8.07
N ILE A 177 15.61 -4.71 -7.73
CA ILE A 177 14.96 -4.96 -6.46
C ILE A 177 13.85 -5.97 -6.72
N PHE A 178 13.83 -7.08 -6.00
CA PHE A 178 12.80 -8.11 -6.13
C PHE A 178 12.03 -8.25 -4.82
N VAL A 179 10.71 -8.13 -4.90
CA VAL A 179 9.84 -8.19 -3.73
C VAL A 179 9.10 -9.52 -3.69
N THR A 180 9.27 -10.28 -2.61
CA THR A 180 8.57 -11.58 -2.45
C THR A 180 7.21 -11.44 -1.77
N VAL A 181 6.88 -10.25 -1.29
CA VAL A 181 5.61 -9.98 -0.62
C VAL A 181 4.44 -10.19 -1.60
N PRO A 182 3.51 -11.13 -1.35
CA PRO A 182 2.46 -11.48 -2.30
C PRO A 182 1.56 -10.31 -2.71
N THR A 183 1.29 -9.37 -1.81
CA THR A 183 0.48 -8.16 -2.07
C THR A 183 1.17 -7.15 -2.97
N SER A 184 2.49 -7.29 -3.20
CA SER A 184 3.24 -6.53 -4.21
C SER A 184 2.86 -6.95 -5.64
N TRP A 185 2.37 -8.18 -5.80
CA TRP A 185 2.06 -8.77 -7.11
C TRP A 185 0.56 -9.05 -7.27
N LEU A 186 -0.07 -9.73 -6.30
CA LEU A 186 -1.40 -10.33 -6.39
C LEU A 186 -1.55 -11.29 -7.59
N PRO A 187 -0.62 -12.27 -7.74
CA PRO A 187 -0.61 -13.15 -8.90
C PRO A 187 -1.86 -14.03 -8.90
N GLN A 188 -2.46 -14.20 -10.08
CA GLN A 188 -3.58 -15.14 -10.24
C GLN A 188 -3.08 -16.57 -10.44
N ASN A 189 -1.85 -16.72 -10.94
CA ASN A 189 -1.16 -17.99 -11.09
C ASN A 189 0.28 -17.87 -10.54
N PRO A 190 0.77 -18.77 -9.67
CA PRO A 190 2.16 -18.71 -9.20
C PRO A 190 3.20 -18.87 -10.33
N LYS A 191 2.81 -19.35 -11.51
CA LYS A 191 3.65 -19.51 -12.71
C LYS A 191 3.43 -18.41 -13.74
N GLU A 192 3.14 -17.18 -13.32
CA GLU A 192 3.16 -16.04 -14.25
C GLU A 192 4.52 -15.96 -14.97
N LYS A 193 4.48 -15.61 -16.25
CA LYS A 193 5.67 -15.56 -17.12
C LYS A 193 6.73 -14.64 -16.53
N ILE A 194 6.34 -13.44 -16.09
CA ILE A 194 7.28 -12.48 -15.50
C ILE A 194 7.91 -12.96 -14.20
N LEU A 195 7.22 -13.74 -13.37
CA LEU A 195 7.79 -14.29 -12.13
C LEU A 195 8.86 -15.34 -12.45
N THR A 196 8.54 -16.25 -13.39
CA THR A 196 9.46 -17.29 -13.88
C THR A 196 10.70 -16.65 -14.53
N TRP A 197 10.50 -15.63 -15.37
CA TRP A 197 11.58 -14.86 -15.98
C TRP A 197 12.42 -14.12 -14.92
N SER A 198 11.79 -13.49 -13.92
CA SER A 198 12.50 -12.72 -12.89
C SER A 198 13.48 -13.60 -12.12
N GLU A 199 13.06 -14.81 -11.75
CA GLU A 199 13.92 -15.79 -11.07
C GLU A 199 15.13 -16.17 -11.93
N ALA A 200 14.90 -16.53 -13.20
CA ALA A 200 15.99 -16.89 -14.13
C ALA A 200 16.94 -15.71 -14.37
N TYR A 201 16.39 -14.52 -14.62
CA TYR A 201 17.13 -13.30 -14.92
C TYR A 201 18.02 -12.87 -13.75
N ILE A 202 17.48 -12.86 -12.53
CA ILE A 202 18.23 -12.53 -11.32
C ILE A 202 19.34 -13.55 -11.08
N ASN A 203 19.02 -14.85 -11.10
CA ASN A 203 20.00 -15.91 -10.81
C ASN A 203 21.17 -15.91 -11.81
N GLN A 204 20.88 -15.68 -13.10
CA GLN A 204 21.90 -15.68 -14.14
C GLN A 204 22.69 -14.36 -14.18
N CYS A 205 22.01 -13.22 -14.17
CA CYS A 205 22.63 -11.92 -14.50
C CYS A 205 23.06 -11.08 -13.28
N TYR A 206 22.57 -11.39 -12.07
CA TYR A 206 22.79 -10.55 -10.89
C TYR A 206 23.32 -11.33 -9.68
N SER A 207 24.02 -10.60 -8.80
CA SER A 207 24.44 -11.07 -7.49
C SER A 207 23.63 -10.38 -6.41
N MET A 208 23.16 -11.13 -5.42
CA MET A 208 22.49 -10.55 -4.25
C MET A 208 23.49 -9.74 -3.44
N VAL A 209 23.10 -8.51 -3.09
CA VAL A 209 23.91 -7.59 -2.28
C VAL A 209 23.12 -7.01 -1.10
N GLY A 210 21.82 -7.31 -1.01
CA GLY A 210 21.01 -6.86 0.10
C GLY A 210 19.75 -7.68 0.31
N ALA A 211 19.32 -7.79 1.57
CA ALA A 211 18.05 -8.40 1.94
C ALA A 211 17.42 -7.62 3.10
N ALA A 212 16.15 -7.24 2.92
CA ALA A 212 15.28 -6.71 3.96
C ALA A 212 14.21 -7.77 4.27
N GLU A 213 14.41 -8.54 5.33
CA GLU A 213 13.55 -9.65 5.69
C GLU A 213 12.55 -9.25 6.77
N ILE A 214 11.26 -9.32 6.46
CA ILE A 214 10.16 -8.90 7.33
C ILE A 214 9.72 -10.12 8.14
N LEU A 215 10.11 -10.18 9.42
CA LEU A 215 9.82 -11.31 10.31
C LEU A 215 8.46 -11.17 11.01
N SER A 216 8.14 -9.96 11.43
CA SER A 216 6.91 -9.62 12.14
C SER A 216 6.63 -8.13 12.00
N GLU A 217 5.58 -7.64 12.67
CA GLU A 217 5.22 -6.22 12.66
C GLU A 217 6.42 -5.33 13.03
N ASN A 218 7.14 -5.64 14.11
CA ASN A 218 8.20 -4.77 14.61
C ASN A 218 9.61 -5.27 14.34
N GLN A 219 9.77 -6.31 13.51
CA GLN A 219 11.06 -6.95 13.32
C GLN A 219 11.40 -7.14 11.85
N VAL A 220 12.44 -6.43 11.43
CA VAL A 220 13.05 -6.52 10.11
C VAL A 220 14.52 -6.87 10.30
N ARG A 221 15.01 -7.85 9.55
CA ARG A 221 16.44 -8.17 9.49
C ARG A 221 17.02 -7.60 8.23
N TRP A 222 18.15 -6.91 8.39
CA TRP A 222 18.86 -6.25 7.32
C TRP A 222 20.18 -6.97 7.08
N PHE A 223 20.50 -7.15 5.80
CA PHE A 223 21.78 -7.69 5.36
C PHE A 223 22.25 -6.87 4.18
N TRP A 224 23.52 -6.45 4.22
CA TRP A 224 24.15 -5.75 3.10
C TRP A 224 25.52 -6.36 2.79
N ASP A 225 25.83 -6.42 1.49
CA ASP A 225 27.12 -6.79 0.94
C ASP A 225 27.70 -8.09 1.55
N ALA A 226 28.76 -7.99 2.37
CA ALA A 226 29.42 -9.14 2.97
C ALA A 226 28.51 -9.96 3.90
N GLU A 227 27.49 -9.33 4.50
CA GLU A 227 26.54 -10.00 5.40
C GLU A 227 25.66 -11.01 4.64
N ILE A 228 25.51 -10.87 3.32
CA ILE A 228 24.73 -11.77 2.49
C ILE A 228 25.33 -13.18 2.42
N ALA A 229 26.65 -13.33 2.59
CA ALA A 229 27.29 -14.65 2.54
C ALA A 229 26.74 -15.63 3.59
N GLY A 230 26.23 -15.12 4.71
CA GLY A 230 25.59 -15.91 5.78
C GLY A 230 24.07 -15.92 5.74
N TYR A 231 23.44 -15.24 4.77
CA TYR A 231 22.00 -15.05 4.74
C TYR A 231 21.27 -16.38 4.50
N LYS A 232 20.27 -16.64 5.35
CA LYS A 232 19.34 -17.76 5.23
C LYS A 232 17.93 -17.26 5.48
N PRO A 233 17.01 -17.36 4.51
CA PRO A 233 15.63 -16.93 4.68
C PRO A 233 14.94 -17.66 5.84
N GLN A 234 14.26 -16.89 6.68
CA GLN A 234 13.38 -17.28 7.78
C GLN A 234 11.93 -16.80 7.57
N SER A 235 11.69 -15.88 6.64
CA SER A 235 10.36 -15.38 6.29
C SER A 235 10.12 -15.46 4.78
N PRO A 236 8.87 -15.72 4.35
CA PRO A 236 8.49 -15.59 2.93
C PRO A 236 8.35 -14.12 2.50
N TYR A 237 8.35 -13.16 3.44
CA TYR A 237 8.21 -11.73 3.18
C TYR A 237 9.57 -11.05 3.23
N ALA A 238 10.12 -10.72 2.07
CA ALA A 238 11.40 -10.04 1.96
C ALA A 238 11.45 -9.13 0.72
N VAL A 239 12.36 -8.18 0.78
CA VAL A 239 12.78 -7.40 -0.38
C VAL A 239 14.27 -7.63 -0.59
N TYR A 240 14.62 -8.15 -1.77
CA TYR A 240 15.99 -8.46 -2.14
C TYR A 240 16.54 -7.39 -3.07
N THR A 241 17.79 -7.00 -2.82
CA THR A 241 18.54 -6.05 -3.64
C THR A 241 19.64 -6.80 -4.36
N PHE A 242 19.66 -6.67 -5.69
CA PHE A 242 20.60 -7.36 -6.57
C PHE A 242 21.39 -6.35 -7.39
N LYS A 243 22.69 -6.60 -7.56
CA LYS A 243 23.59 -5.83 -8.43
C LYS A 243 23.98 -6.67 -9.64
N ARG A 244 24.00 -6.08 -10.84
CA ARG A 244 24.41 -6.80 -12.05
C ARG A 244 25.83 -7.36 -11.90
N LYS A 245 26.08 -8.57 -12.39
CA LYS A 245 27.39 -9.25 -12.32
C LYS A 245 28.43 -8.62 -13.25
N SER A 246 27.98 -8.05 -14.37
CA SER A 246 28.81 -7.46 -15.42
C SER A 246 28.05 -6.32 -16.09
N ASP A 247 28.79 -5.38 -16.69
CA ASP A 247 28.20 -4.32 -17.52
C ASP A 247 27.82 -4.81 -18.93
N ALA A 248 28.29 -6.01 -19.32
CA ALA A 248 27.89 -6.63 -20.57
C ALA A 248 26.39 -6.99 -20.55
N PRO A 249 25.65 -6.80 -21.66
CA PRO A 249 24.26 -7.24 -21.76
C PRO A 249 24.10 -8.71 -21.35
N CYS A 250 23.02 -9.01 -20.65
CA CYS A 250 22.66 -10.34 -20.18
C CYS A 250 21.17 -10.48 -20.41
N ALA A 251 20.78 -11.59 -21.00
CA ALA A 251 19.40 -11.95 -21.25
C ALA A 251 19.25 -13.44 -20.98
N VAL A 252 18.07 -13.82 -20.52
CA VAL A 252 17.68 -15.21 -20.35
C VAL A 252 16.63 -15.52 -21.39
N THR A 253 16.79 -16.63 -22.10
CA THR A 253 15.71 -17.17 -22.94
C THR A 253 14.67 -17.76 -22.01
N GLY A 254 13.52 -17.09 -21.91
CA GLY A 254 12.35 -17.57 -21.16
C GLY A 254 11.67 -18.75 -21.81
#